data_AF-A0AAJ6K577-F1
#
_entry.id   AF-A0AAJ6K577-F1
#
_cell.length_a   1.000
_cell.length_b   1.000
_cell.length_c   1.000
_cell.angle_alpha   90.00
_cell.angle_beta   90.00
_cell.angle_gamma   90.00
#
_symmetry.space_group_name_H-M   'P 1'
#
loop_
_entity.id
_entity.type
_entity.pdbx_description
1 polymer ?
#
loop_
_entity_poly.entity_id
_entity_poly.type
_entity_poly.pdbx_seq_one_letter_code
_entity_poly.pdbx_strand_id
1 'polypeptide(L)'
;MNQRQYAEIMNCEGLQESIAVKAMLRQAVMHTNIAKKLELHAEAHPEQKEIFQKFIKKHDDKRIAAVWKAIAVAEEEKRQGWLFVENADDFMSYLEAKYDNDLSKVTEVEALQIQLTTLYNQLYQKGKQGEMG
;
A
#
# COMPACT_ATOMS: atom_id res chain seq x y z
N MET A 1 15.90 3.07 4.40
CA MET A 1 14.80 2.28 4.99
C MET A 1 15.00 0.81 4.66
N ASN A 2 15.30 -0.02 5.66
CA ASN A 2 15.38 -1.47 5.54
C ASN A 2 14.32 -2.14 6.43
N GLN A 3 14.19 -3.47 6.37
CA GLN A 3 13.16 -4.21 7.12
C GLN A 3 13.24 -3.98 8.63
N ARG A 4 14.46 -3.88 9.18
CA ARG A 4 14.66 -3.64 10.61
C ARG A 4 14.17 -2.26 11.03
N GLN A 5 14.57 -1.22 10.29
CA GLN A 5 14.12 0.16 10.54
C GLN A 5 12.59 0.28 10.45
N TYR A 6 11.99 -0.37 9.46
CA TYR A 6 10.54 -0.44 9.33
C TYR A 6 9.89 -1.12 10.54
N ALA A 7 10.37 -2.29 10.95
CA ALA A 7 9.83 -3.01 12.10
C ALA A 7 9.99 -2.23 13.41
N GLU A 8 11.11 -1.54 13.60
CA GLU A 8 11.36 -0.66 14.74
C GLU A 8 10.33 0.47 14.81
N ILE A 9 10.07 1.17 13.70
CA ILE A 9 9.07 2.25 13.63
C ILE A 9 7.67 1.69 13.93
N MET A 10 7.26 0.64 13.23
CA MET A 10 5.93 0.04 13.41
C MET A 10 5.70 -0.40 14.86
N ASN A 11 6.71 -0.97 15.51
CA ASN A 11 6.61 -1.40 16.91
C ASN A 11 6.61 -0.23 17.89
N CYS A 12 7.53 0.73 17.74
CA CYS A 12 7.62 1.90 18.62
C CYS A 12 6.34 2.72 18.61
N GLU A 13 5.70 2.81 17.46
CA GLU A 13 4.46 3.57 17.29
C GLU A 13 3.19 2.72 17.45
N GLY A 14 3.30 1.41 17.71
CA GLY A 14 2.14 0.53 17.84
C GLY A 14 1.25 0.52 16.60
N LEU A 15 1.87 0.54 15.42
CA LEU A 15 1.22 0.48 14.12
C LEU A 15 1.01 -0.97 13.70
N GLN A 16 0.03 -1.21 12.82
CA GLN A 16 -0.31 -2.56 12.35
C GLN A 16 -0.25 -2.69 10.82
N GLU A 17 -0.02 -3.92 10.34
CA GLU A 17 0.03 -4.22 8.90
C GLU A 17 -1.34 -4.58 8.33
N SER A 18 -2.11 -3.55 7.98
CA SER A 18 -3.36 -3.69 7.22
C SER A 18 -3.14 -4.15 5.78
N ILE A 19 -4.24 -4.44 5.08
CA ILE A 19 -4.26 -4.72 3.64
C ILE A 19 -3.67 -3.54 2.85
N ALA A 20 -3.99 -2.30 3.23
CA ALA A 20 -3.49 -1.10 2.58
C ALA A 20 -1.97 -0.95 2.78
N VAL A 21 -1.48 -1.17 4.01
CA VAL A 21 -0.04 -1.21 4.32
C VAL A 21 0.67 -2.27 3.49
N LYS A 22 0.11 -3.50 3.44
CA LYS A 22 0.66 -4.61 2.65
C LYS A 22 0.70 -4.31 1.15
N ALA A 23 -0.26 -3.57 0.61
CA ALA A 23 -0.23 -3.16 -0.79
C ALA A 23 0.98 -2.26 -1.10
N MET A 24 1.31 -1.32 -0.21
CA MET A 24 2.50 -0.47 -0.35
C MET A 24 3.79 -1.29 -0.20
N LEU A 25 3.85 -2.22 0.74
CA LEU A 25 4.99 -3.13 0.88
C LEU A 25 5.20 -4.01 -0.37
N ARG A 26 4.13 -4.46 -1.03
CA ARG A 26 4.23 -5.19 -2.31
C ARG A 26 4.86 -4.33 -3.41
N GLN A 27 4.60 -3.03 -3.44
CA GLN A 27 5.28 -2.10 -4.36
C GLN A 27 6.78 -2.00 -4.05
N ALA A 28 7.17 -2.00 -2.77
CA ALA A 28 8.57 -2.05 -2.37
C ALA A 28 9.26 -3.35 -2.84
N VAL A 29 8.59 -4.49 -2.68
CA VAL A 29 9.09 -5.79 -3.17
C VAL A 29 9.24 -5.79 -4.69
N MET A 30 8.26 -5.25 -5.42
CA MET A 30 8.34 -5.10 -6.88
C MET A 30 9.59 -4.32 -7.30
N HIS A 31 9.86 -3.17 -6.66
CA HIS A 31 11.04 -2.37 -6.97
C HIS A 31 12.36 -3.06 -6.61
N THR A 32 12.39 -3.81 -5.51
CA THR A 32 13.53 -4.66 -5.15
C THR A 32 13.82 -5.68 -6.25
N ASN A 33 12.78 -6.34 -6.77
CA ASN A 33 12.95 -7.35 -7.82
C ASN A 33 13.42 -6.74 -9.14
N ILE A 34 12.96 -5.53 -9.48
CA ILE A 34 13.44 -4.82 -10.66
C ILE A 34 14.92 -4.44 -10.49
N ALA A 35 15.32 -3.89 -9.34
CA ALA A 35 16.71 -3.56 -9.06
C ALA A 35 17.63 -4.78 -9.18
N LYS A 36 17.24 -5.93 -8.61
CA LYS A 36 17.99 -7.20 -8.74
C LYS A 36 18.17 -7.64 -10.19
N LYS A 37 17.13 -7.52 -11.03
CA LYS A 37 17.25 -7.84 -12.46
C LYS A 37 18.23 -6.90 -13.17
N LEU A 38 18.19 -5.61 -12.84
CA LEU A 38 19.11 -4.62 -13.41
C LEU A 38 20.55 -4.85 -12.95
N GLU A 39 20.77 -5.32 -11.72
CA GLU A 39 22.09 -5.72 -11.20
C GLU A 39 22.68 -6.87 -12.05
N LEU A 40 21.89 -7.92 -12.31
CA LEU A 40 22.30 -9.03 -13.17
C LEU A 40 22.65 -8.56 -14.59
N HIS A 41 21.88 -7.64 -15.16
CA HIS A 41 22.19 -7.06 -16.47
C HIS A 41 23.44 -6.18 -16.45
N ALA A 42 23.70 -5.44 -15.36
CA ALA A 42 24.90 -4.62 -15.21
C ALA A 42 26.18 -5.47 -15.13
N GLU A 43 26.08 -6.68 -14.56
CA GLU A 43 27.17 -7.65 -14.52
C GLU A 43 27.44 -8.28 -15.89
N ALA A 44 26.37 -8.58 -16.65
CA ALA A 44 26.47 -9.17 -18.00
C ALA A 44 26.93 -8.16 -19.07
N HIS A 45 26.69 -6.86 -18.86
CA HIS A 45 27.02 -5.77 -19.79
C HIS A 45 27.83 -4.66 -19.11
N PRO A 46 29.13 -4.90 -18.80
CA PRO A 46 29.97 -3.95 -18.07
C PRO A 46 30.09 -2.57 -18.76
N GLU A 47 29.98 -2.53 -20.09
CA GLU A 47 30.03 -1.30 -20.89
C GLU A 47 28.82 -0.39 -20.68
N GLN A 48 27.70 -0.94 -20.20
CA GLN A 48 26.47 -0.22 -19.89
C GLN A 48 26.24 -0.05 -18.37
N LYS A 49 27.22 -0.45 -17.55
CA LYS A 49 27.10 -0.49 -16.08
C LYS A 49 26.63 0.82 -15.47
N GLU A 50 27.13 1.95 -15.95
CA GLU A 50 26.75 3.27 -15.42
C GLU A 50 25.26 3.60 -15.67
N ILE A 51 24.73 3.19 -16.82
CA ILE A 51 23.31 3.35 -17.16
C ILE A 51 22.46 2.49 -16.22
N PHE A 52 22.82 1.22 -16.04
CA PHE A 52 22.09 0.32 -15.14
C PHE A 52 22.13 0.81 -13.69
N GLN A 53 23.27 1.32 -13.21
CA GLN A 53 23.40 1.88 -11.86
C GLN A 53 22.43 3.05 -11.60
N LYS A 54 22.21 3.92 -12.60
CA LYS A 54 21.21 5.01 -12.49
C LYS A 54 19.80 4.46 -12.29
N PHE A 55 19.43 3.40 -13.01
CA PHE A 55 18.11 2.77 -12.87
C PHE A 55 17.96 1.98 -11.57
N ILE A 56 19.01 1.27 -11.13
CA ILE A 56 19.05 0.57 -9.84
C ILE A 56 18.78 1.56 -8.71
N LYS A 57 19.52 2.68 -8.68
CA LYS A 57 19.32 3.73 -7.68
C LYS A 57 17.89 4.28 -7.70
N LYS A 58 17.37 4.60 -8.89
CA LYS A 58 15.98 5.07 -9.05
C LYS A 58 14.96 4.07 -8.48
N HIS A 59 15.20 2.78 -8.63
CA HIS A 59 14.33 1.75 -8.07
C HIS A 59 14.50 1.58 -6.56
N ASP A 60 15.71 1.72 -6.02
CA ASP A 60 15.92 1.75 -4.57
C ASP A 60 15.23 2.95 -3.91
N ASP A 61 15.32 4.15 -4.51
CA ASP A 61 14.62 5.34 -4.03
C ASP A 61 13.10 5.13 -4.00
N LYS A 62 12.53 4.53 -5.05
CA LYS A 62 11.11 4.18 -5.10
C LYS A 62 10.72 3.10 -4.09
N ARG A 63 11.58 2.12 -3.86
CA ARG A 63 11.38 1.10 -2.82
C ARG A 63 11.31 1.75 -1.44
N ILE A 64 12.25 2.64 -1.11
CA ILE A 64 12.27 3.38 0.15
C ILE A 64 10.99 4.22 0.29
N ALA A 65 10.60 4.94 -0.76
CA ALA A 65 9.38 5.74 -0.77
C ALA A 65 8.12 4.87 -0.55
N ALA A 66 8.05 3.67 -1.13
CA ALA A 66 6.93 2.76 -0.91
C ALA A 66 6.86 2.26 0.54
N VAL A 67 7.99 2.01 1.21
CA VAL A 67 8.00 1.66 2.64
C VAL A 67 7.56 2.84 3.50
N TRP A 68 7.97 4.07 3.19
CA TRP A 68 7.48 5.25 3.89
C TRP A 68 5.98 5.49 3.70
N LYS A 69 5.46 5.21 2.49
CA LYS A 69 4.01 5.23 2.25
C LYS A 69 3.28 4.19 3.08
N ALA A 70 3.85 3.00 3.25
CA ALA A 70 3.28 1.97 4.12
C ALA A 70 3.17 2.47 5.58
N ILE A 71 4.21 3.13 6.10
CA ILE A 71 4.20 3.73 7.44
C ILE A 71 3.14 4.83 7.53
N ALA A 72 3.11 5.77 6.58
CA ALA A 72 2.15 6.86 6.56
C ALA A 72 0.69 6.37 6.50
N VAL A 73 0.42 5.28 5.76
CA VAL A 73 -0.89 4.62 5.75
C VAL A 73 -1.23 4.08 7.13
N ALA A 74 -0.30 3.39 7.79
CA ALA A 74 -0.53 2.82 9.12
C ALA A 74 -0.75 3.90 10.19
N GLU A 75 0.00 5.01 10.13
CA GLU A 75 -0.17 6.19 10.98
C GLU A 75 -1.57 6.79 10.81
N GLU A 76 -2.02 6.93 9.56
CA GLU A 76 -3.33 7.49 9.24
C GLU A 76 -4.48 6.56 9.71
N GLU A 77 -4.35 5.25 9.49
CA GLU A 77 -5.31 4.26 9.99
C GLU A 77 -5.41 4.28 11.51
N LYS A 78 -4.28 4.44 12.21
CA LYS A 78 -4.27 4.62 13.67
C LYS A 78 -4.92 5.95 14.07
N ARG A 79 -4.67 7.04 13.35
CA ARG A 79 -5.20 8.38 13.62
C ARG A 79 -6.72 8.42 13.48
N GLN A 80 -7.27 7.79 12.44
CA GLN A 80 -8.71 7.75 12.19
C GLN A 80 -9.44 6.67 13.01
N GLY A 81 -8.71 5.70 13.54
CA GLY A 81 -9.26 4.65 14.41
C GLY A 81 -9.88 3.46 13.67
N TRP A 82 -9.74 3.39 12.35
CA TRP A 82 -10.19 2.27 11.52
C TRP A 82 -9.20 1.99 10.39
N LEU A 83 -9.21 0.75 9.90
CA LEU A 83 -8.43 0.32 8.75
C LEU A 83 -9.16 0.64 7.44
N PHE A 84 -8.42 1.05 6.40
CA PHE A 84 -9.02 1.52 5.15
C PHE A 84 -9.85 0.46 4.44
N VAL A 85 -9.49 -0.82 4.58
CA VAL A 85 -10.14 -1.93 3.87
C VAL A 85 -10.90 -2.84 4.82
N GLU A 86 -10.28 -3.21 5.95
CA GLU A 86 -10.83 -4.18 6.88
C GLU A 86 -12.07 -3.68 7.62
N ASN A 87 -12.18 -2.37 7.84
CA ASN A 87 -13.31 -1.73 8.53
C ASN A 87 -14.25 -1.00 7.55
N ALA A 88 -14.39 -1.51 6.33
CA ALA A 88 -15.20 -0.88 5.29
C ALA A 88 -16.65 -0.62 5.74
N ASP A 89 -17.27 -1.58 6.44
CA ASP A 89 -18.66 -1.48 6.90
C ASP A 89 -18.80 -0.41 8.00
N ASP A 90 -17.90 -0.40 8.98
CA ASP A 90 -17.87 0.61 10.04
C ASP A 90 -17.67 2.02 9.47
N PHE A 91 -16.81 2.14 8.46
CA PHE A 91 -16.56 3.40 7.75
C PHE A 91 -17.80 3.89 7.00
N MET A 92 -18.51 2.99 6.30
CA MET A 92 -19.75 3.35 5.61
C MET A 92 -20.83 3.82 6.60
N SER A 93 -21.02 3.10 7.72
CA SER A 93 -21.95 3.51 8.77
C SER A 93 -21.56 4.86 9.40
N TYR A 94 -20.27 5.12 9.59
CA TYR A 94 -19.80 6.42 10.05
C TYR A 94 -20.15 7.54 9.06
N LEU A 95 -19.95 7.34 7.75
CA LEU A 95 -20.29 8.35 6.75
C LEU A 95 -21.79 8.61 6.66
N GLU A 96 -22.61 7.56 6.73
CA GLU A 96 -24.07 7.67 6.78
C GLU A 96 -24.51 8.51 7.99
N ALA A 97 -23.92 8.28 9.17
CA ALA A 97 -24.20 9.09 10.35
C ALA A 97 -23.66 10.53 10.23
N LYS A 98 -22.45 10.72 9.71
CA LYS A 98 -21.79 12.03 9.57
C LYS A 98 -22.54 12.95 8.60
N TYR A 99 -23.11 12.39 7.54
CA TYR A 99 -23.75 13.15 6.47
C TYR A 99 -25.27 12.99 6.43
N ASP A 100 -25.89 12.47 7.49
CA ASP A 100 -27.34 12.22 7.56
C ASP A 100 -27.87 11.42 6.35
N ASN A 101 -27.15 10.37 5.95
CA ASN A 101 -27.36 9.54 4.76
C ASN A 101 -27.17 10.25 3.40
N ASP A 102 -26.73 11.51 3.38
CA ASP A 102 -26.44 12.27 2.16
C ASP A 102 -24.96 12.15 1.75
N LEU A 103 -24.60 11.00 1.17
CA LEU A 103 -23.24 10.71 0.71
C LEU A 103 -22.78 11.58 -0.48
N SER A 104 -23.60 12.50 -1.01
CA SER A 104 -23.14 13.47 -2.01
C SER A 104 -22.16 14.51 -1.44
N LYS A 105 -22.12 14.63 -0.11
CA LYS A 105 -21.31 15.60 0.65
C LYS A 105 -19.95 15.07 1.10
N VAL A 106 -19.64 13.81 0.79
CA VAL A 106 -18.35 13.22 1.15
C VAL A 106 -17.20 13.98 0.50
N THR A 107 -16.07 14.04 1.20
CA THR A 107 -14.84 14.62 0.66
C THR A 107 -14.25 13.75 -0.45
N GLU A 108 -13.34 14.31 -1.25
CA GLU A 108 -12.65 13.55 -2.30
C GLU A 108 -11.90 12.33 -1.75
N VAL A 109 -11.28 12.45 -0.57
CA VAL A 109 -10.56 11.35 0.08
C VAL A 109 -11.52 10.25 0.53
N GLU A 110 -12.66 10.62 1.13
CA GLU A 110 -13.70 9.66 1.53
C GLU A 110 -14.29 8.94 0.31
N ALA A 111 -14.53 9.67 -0.80
CA ALA A 111 -15.00 9.07 -2.04
C ALA A 111 -14.00 8.04 -2.61
N LEU A 112 -12.70 8.35 -2.57
CA LEU A 112 -11.65 7.40 -2.98
C LEU A 112 -11.61 6.16 -2.08
N GLN A 113 -11.81 6.33 -0.77
CA GLN A 113 -11.88 5.20 0.16
C GLN A 113 -13.10 4.31 -0.12
N ILE A 114 -14.28 4.90 -0.38
CA ILE A 114 -15.49 4.16 -0.80
C ILE A 114 -15.22 3.35 -2.08
N GLN A 115 -14.57 3.95 -3.07
CA GLN A 115 -14.22 3.27 -4.32
C GLN A 115 -13.25 2.11 -4.07
N LEU A 116 -12.23 2.32 -3.23
CA LEU A 116 -11.26 1.30 -2.87
C LEU A 116 -11.90 0.11 -2.19
N THR A 117 -12.73 0.33 -1.16
CA THR A 117 -13.42 -0.74 -0.43
C THR A 117 -14.42 -1.47 -1.32
N THR A 118 -15.16 -0.74 -2.16
CA THR A 118 -16.08 -1.34 -3.14
C THR A 118 -15.35 -2.26 -4.10
N LEU A 119 -14.24 -1.79 -4.69
CA LEU A 119 -13.43 -2.60 -5.62
C LEU A 119 -12.83 -3.81 -4.92
N TYR A 120 -12.30 -3.63 -3.71
CA TYR A 120 -11.72 -4.72 -2.93
C TYR A 120 -12.76 -5.82 -2.64
N ASN A 121 -13.95 -5.42 -2.19
CA ASN A 121 -15.06 -6.34 -1.93
C ASN A 121 -15.47 -7.07 -3.20
N GLN A 122 -15.59 -6.38 -4.34
CA GLN A 122 -15.93 -7.02 -5.62
C GLN A 122 -14.90 -8.08 -6.04
N LEU A 123 -13.61 -7.79 -5.90
CA LEU A 123 -12.54 -8.72 -6.26
C LEU A 123 -12.49 -9.94 -5.32
N TYR A 124 -12.64 -9.73 -4.02
CA TYR A 124 -12.58 -10.81 -3.03
C TYR A 124 -13.87 -11.65 -2.94
N GLN A 125 -15.05 -11.05 -3.14
CA GLN A 125 -16.32 -11.78 -3.21
C GLN A 125 -16.39 -12.66 -4.46
N LYS A 126 -15.86 -12.20 -5.60
CA LYS A 126 -15.74 -13.02 -6.82
C LYS A 126 -14.77 -14.19 -6.66
N GLY A 127 -13.68 -14.03 -5.90
CA GLY A 127 -12.75 -15.11 -5.59
C GLY A 127 -13.41 -16.27 -4.82
N LYS A 128 -14.29 -15.96 -3.86
CA LYS A 128 -15.03 -16.98 -3.08
C LYS A 128 -16.12 -17.71 -3.87
N GLN A 129 -16.70 -17.09 -4.90
CA GLN A 129 -17.70 -17.74 -5.76
C GLN A 129 -17.07 -18.67 -6.82
N GLY A 130 -15.81 -18.46 -7.19
CA GLY A 130 -15.09 -19.34 -8.12
C GLY A 130 -14.52 -20.62 -7.49
N GLU A 131 -14.39 -20.68 -6.16
CA GLU A 131 -13.95 -21.88 -5.43
C GLU A 131 -15.10 -22.83 -5.05
N MET A 132 -16.36 -22.45 -5.33
CA MET A 132 -17.55 -23.28 -5.08
C MET A 132 -18.25 -23.74 -6.38
N GLY A 133 -17.57 -23.62 -7.54
CA GLY A 133 -18.08 -24.02 -8.86
C GLY A 133 -17.47 -25.31 -9.39
#